data_AF-A0ABC8SES5-F1
#
_entry.id   AF-A0ABC8SES5-F1
#
_cell.length_a   1.000
_cell.length_b   1.000
_cell.length_c   1.000
_cell.angle_alpha   90.00
_cell.angle_beta   90.00
_cell.angle_gamma   90.00
#
_symmetry.space_group_name_H-M   'P 1'
#
loop_
_entity.id
_entity.type
_entity.pdbx_description
1 polymer ?
#
loop_
_entity_poly.entity_id
_entity_poly.type
_entity_poly.pdbx_seq_one_letter_code
_entity_poly.pdbx_strand_id
1 'polypeptide(L)'
;MWERQCIKKGDKRLLPNRELTTTINNTGREFDITWELTQIEDENKIKHKSLAIVILLRMMIAQVANSSCEICGTRASALLLSSLEEEDDDLHSSVGNVFYPLQPCKRKIRDDPVEVKDDCIASDVLRGVKSANKAALVSDETYSGKDFATWKILSYNVWFREDLEMHKRMKALGDLIQLHSPDLICFQEVTPNIYDIFQQSRWWKAYSCSVSNEMAFTRPYFCMQLSKLPVKAYSCIPFINSAMGRELCVAEVEVKKGMPLIVATSHLESPCPAPPKWDQMYSKERVDQAKEALDILKKNPNAIFCGDMNWNDKSDGQFPLPDGWTDAWAQLKPGENGWTYDTKSNKMLTGNRTLQKRLDRFVCNLHDFKISGIEMIGMEAIQGLSYCKEKKVKKEVQKLVLPVLPSDHYGLVLTICPQ
;
A
#
# COMPACT_ATOMS: atom_id res chain seq x y z
N MET A 1 10.73 69.75 -14.44
CA MET A 1 9.70 70.80 -14.47
C MET A 1 8.53 70.34 -13.60
N TRP A 2 7.91 71.32 -12.96
CA TRP A 2 6.88 71.31 -11.89
C TRP A 2 5.79 70.21 -12.02
N GLU A 3 5.03 69.78 -11.00
CA GLU A 3 4.50 70.49 -9.84
C GLU A 3 3.86 69.48 -8.85
N ARG A 4 3.78 69.87 -7.57
CA ARG A 4 2.94 69.22 -6.56
C ARG A 4 1.47 69.58 -6.83
N GLN A 5 0.57 68.58 -6.82
CA GLN A 5 -0.85 68.83 -6.52
C GLN A 5 -1.23 68.17 -5.20
N CYS A 6 -1.45 69.03 -4.20
CA CYS A 6 -2.20 68.71 -3.00
C CYS A 6 -3.67 68.47 -3.38
N ILE A 7 -4.24 67.32 -3.03
CA ILE A 7 -5.69 67.14 -2.94
C ILE A 7 -6.06 67.06 -1.46
N LYS A 8 -6.98 67.96 -1.06
CA LYS A 8 -7.52 68.13 0.28
C LYS A 8 -8.37 66.92 0.70
N LYS A 9 -8.39 66.66 2.01
CA LYS A 9 -9.34 65.76 2.68
C LYS A 9 -10.79 66.09 2.29
N GLY A 10 -11.52 65.07 1.85
CA GLY A 10 -12.99 65.07 1.80
C GLY A 10 -13.56 65.06 0.39
N ASP A 11 -13.63 63.88 -0.24
CA ASP A 11 -14.70 63.54 -1.18
C ASP A 11 -14.78 62.01 -1.33
N LYS A 12 -15.90 61.40 -0.93
CA LYS A 12 -16.16 59.95 -1.14
C LYS A 12 -16.56 59.77 -2.60
N ARG A 13 -15.61 59.42 -3.47
CA ARG A 13 -15.93 58.86 -4.80
C ARG A 13 -15.55 57.39 -4.82
N LEU A 14 -16.55 56.55 -5.08
CA LEU A 14 -16.40 55.14 -5.41
C LEU A 14 -15.51 55.02 -6.65
N LEU A 15 -14.31 54.44 -6.48
CA LEU A 15 -13.50 53.98 -7.60
C LEU A 15 -14.00 52.58 -8.03
N PRO A 16 -14.05 52.27 -9.34
CA PRO A 16 -14.52 50.97 -9.82
C PRO A 16 -13.54 49.85 -9.41
N ASN A 17 -14.09 48.66 -9.19
CA ASN A 17 -13.35 47.43 -8.88
C ASN A 17 -12.13 47.29 -9.80
N ARG A 18 -10.95 47.12 -9.23
CA ARG A 18 -9.74 46.74 -9.96
C ARG A 18 -9.50 45.25 -9.81
N GLU A 19 -9.56 44.53 -10.92
CA GLU A 19 -9.06 43.16 -11.04
C GLU A 19 -7.52 43.19 -11.05
N LEU A 20 -6.89 42.31 -10.28
CA LEU A 20 -5.44 42.13 -10.23
C LEU A 20 -5.10 40.69 -10.61
N THR A 21 -4.68 40.48 -11.85
CA THR A 21 -4.21 39.20 -12.37
C THR A 21 -2.71 39.04 -12.06
N THR A 22 -2.27 37.87 -11.60
CA THR A 22 -0.85 37.55 -11.42
C THR A 22 -0.51 36.25 -12.12
N THR A 23 0.40 36.31 -13.09
CA THR A 23 0.87 35.16 -13.86
C THR A 23 2.11 34.55 -13.19
N ILE A 24 2.10 33.24 -12.92
CA ILE A 24 3.26 32.52 -12.36
C ILE A 24 3.73 31.51 -13.40
N ASN A 25 4.95 31.71 -13.92
CA ASN A 25 5.59 30.78 -14.86
C ASN A 25 6.50 29.80 -14.14
N ASN A 26 6.14 28.51 -14.17
CA ASN A 26 7.11 27.44 -14.02
C ASN A 26 6.71 26.21 -14.86
N THR A 27 7.63 25.75 -15.71
CA THR A 27 7.53 24.48 -16.46
C THR A 27 6.37 24.31 -17.46
N GLY A 28 6.01 25.37 -18.19
CA GLY A 28 5.28 25.24 -19.47
C GLY A 28 3.77 24.99 -19.41
N ARG A 29 3.09 25.33 -18.31
CA ARG A 29 1.63 25.55 -18.30
C ARG A 29 1.29 26.86 -17.60
N GLU A 30 0.46 27.66 -18.26
CA GLU A 30 -0.04 28.95 -17.78
C GLU A 30 -1.28 28.70 -16.90
N PHE A 31 -1.33 29.31 -15.71
CA PHE A 31 -2.50 29.30 -14.83
C PHE A 31 -2.89 30.74 -14.52
N ASP A 32 -4.06 31.16 -14.96
CA ASP A 32 -4.65 32.44 -14.60
C ASP A 32 -5.59 32.25 -13.40
N ILE A 33 -5.37 33.04 -12.35
CA ILE A 33 -6.24 33.08 -11.18
C ILE A 33 -6.73 34.51 -11.00
N THR A 34 -8.05 34.69 -11.00
CA THR A 34 -8.75 35.97 -10.78
C THR A 34 -9.43 35.99 -9.41
N TRP A 35 -9.42 37.17 -8.76
CA TRP A 35 -10.06 37.40 -7.46
C TRP A 35 -10.80 38.74 -7.43
N GLU A 36 -11.97 38.77 -6.80
CA GLU A 36 -12.70 39.99 -6.44
C GLU A 36 -12.41 40.38 -4.98
N LEU A 37 -12.00 41.62 -4.75
CA LEU A 37 -11.78 42.19 -3.41
C LEU A 37 -12.95 43.10 -3.03
N THR A 38 -13.76 42.70 -2.05
CA THR A 38 -14.78 43.57 -1.46
C THR A 38 -14.22 44.41 -0.30
N GLN A 39 -14.18 45.72 -0.51
CA GLN A 39 -14.05 46.87 0.40
C GLN A 39 -13.02 46.87 1.57
N ILE A 40 -12.11 47.85 1.43
CA ILE A 40 -11.31 48.58 2.43
C ILE A 40 -10.50 47.71 3.40
N GLU A 41 -9.32 47.30 2.94
CA GLU A 41 -8.18 47.03 3.81
C GLU A 41 -6.96 47.85 3.35
N ASP A 42 -6.21 48.35 4.34
CA ASP A 42 -5.02 49.19 4.22
C ASP A 42 -3.97 48.57 3.27
N GLU A 43 -3.41 49.33 2.31
CA GLU A 43 -2.51 48.83 1.25
C GLU A 43 -1.28 48.11 1.81
N ASN A 44 -0.80 48.49 3.00
CA ASN A 44 0.32 47.82 3.66
C ASN A 44 -0.07 46.45 4.24
N LYS A 45 -1.33 46.25 4.67
CA LYS A 45 -1.84 44.93 5.10
C LYS A 45 -2.03 43.98 3.92
N ILE A 46 -2.44 44.48 2.76
CA ILE A 46 -2.59 43.68 1.53
C ILE A 46 -1.23 43.17 1.04
N LYS A 47 -0.19 44.02 1.07
CA LYS A 47 1.19 43.60 0.72
C LYS A 47 1.75 42.57 1.69
N HIS A 48 1.52 42.73 3.00
CA HIS A 48 1.97 41.75 4.00
C HIS A 48 1.23 40.41 3.91
N LYS A 49 -0.09 40.40 3.69
CA LYS A 49 -0.87 39.17 3.48
C LYS A 49 -0.47 38.45 2.18
N SER A 50 -0.26 39.19 1.08
CA SER A 50 0.18 38.63 -0.19
C SER A 50 1.61 38.07 -0.11
N LEU A 51 2.53 38.77 0.57
CA LEU A 51 3.89 38.28 0.81
C LEU A 51 3.89 37.06 1.74
N ALA A 52 3.06 37.05 2.80
CA ALA A 52 2.91 35.89 3.69
C ALA A 52 2.32 34.67 2.97
N ILE A 53 1.35 34.87 2.06
CA ILE A 53 0.77 33.79 1.25
C ILE A 53 1.77 33.28 0.21
N VAL A 54 2.54 34.16 -0.44
CA VAL A 54 3.63 33.76 -1.35
C VAL A 54 4.74 33.03 -0.60
N ILE A 55 5.06 33.45 0.64
CA ILE A 55 6.00 32.75 1.51
C ILE A 55 5.43 31.39 1.93
N LEU A 56 4.15 31.28 2.32
CA LEU A 56 3.49 30.02 2.64
C LEU A 56 3.43 29.08 1.43
N LEU A 57 3.12 29.60 0.23
CA LEU A 57 3.17 28.83 -1.01
C LEU A 57 4.59 28.41 -1.36
N ARG A 58 5.60 29.26 -1.18
CA ARG A 58 7.02 28.90 -1.36
C ARG A 58 7.50 27.90 -0.31
N MET A 59 7.00 27.99 0.93
CA MET A 59 7.30 27.04 2.01
C MET A 59 6.62 25.70 1.77
N MET A 60 5.37 25.69 1.27
CA MET A 60 4.67 24.47 0.83
C MET A 60 5.36 23.85 -0.38
N ILE A 61 5.77 24.64 -1.37
CA ILE A 61 6.56 24.18 -2.53
C ILE A 61 7.95 23.68 -2.08
N ALA A 62 8.58 24.29 -1.08
CA ALA A 62 9.86 23.84 -0.52
C ALA A 62 9.71 22.58 0.36
N GLN A 63 8.58 22.39 1.05
CA GLN A 63 8.24 21.16 1.76
C GLN A 63 7.97 19.99 0.81
N VAL A 64 7.46 20.26 -0.40
CA VAL A 64 7.34 19.27 -1.48
C VAL A 64 8.69 18.98 -2.14
N ALA A 65 9.70 19.85 -1.98
CA ALA A 65 10.97 19.76 -2.70
C ALA A 65 12.18 19.25 -1.88
N ASN A 66 12.05 18.86 -0.60
CA ASN A 66 13.24 18.40 0.13
C ASN A 66 13.00 17.50 1.35
N SER A 67 12.41 16.32 1.14
CA SER A 67 12.46 15.22 2.10
C SER A 67 12.50 13.87 1.38
N SER A 68 13.70 13.46 0.97
CA SER A 68 13.95 12.11 0.46
C SER A 68 13.81 11.10 1.59
N CYS A 69 12.77 10.27 1.55
CA CYS A 69 12.72 9.05 2.34
C CYS A 69 13.18 7.90 1.46
N GLU A 70 14.40 7.40 1.70
CA GLU A 70 14.95 6.29 0.92
C GLU A 70 14.12 4.99 1.12
N ILE A 71 13.29 4.91 2.17
CA ILE A 71 12.48 3.74 2.53
C ILE A 71 11.17 3.65 1.71
N CYS A 72 10.52 4.76 1.36
CA CYS A 72 9.21 4.77 0.68
C CYS A 72 9.24 5.15 -0.81
N GLY A 73 10.42 5.30 -1.41
CA GLY A 73 10.58 5.27 -2.88
C GLY A 73 10.08 6.47 -3.69
N THR A 74 9.66 7.60 -3.07
CA THR A 74 9.31 8.81 -3.82
C THR A 74 10.55 9.46 -4.44
N ARG A 75 10.70 9.37 -5.77
CA ARG A 75 11.83 9.95 -6.51
C ARG A 75 11.46 11.30 -7.14
N ALA A 76 12.29 12.31 -6.89
CA ALA A 76 12.65 13.34 -7.87
C ALA A 76 14.18 13.26 -8.09
N SER A 77 14.63 13.34 -9.34
CA SER A 77 16.03 13.10 -9.73
C SER A 77 16.92 14.34 -9.57
N ALA A 78 18.11 14.19 -8.97
CA ALA A 78 19.41 14.72 -9.43
C ALA A 78 20.55 14.33 -8.44
N LEU A 79 21.79 14.48 -8.90
CA LEU A 79 23.03 13.82 -8.46
C LEU A 79 23.82 14.56 -7.35
N LEU A 80 24.78 13.80 -6.76
CA LEU A 80 26.06 14.19 -6.14
C LEU A 80 26.09 14.69 -4.68
N LEU A 81 26.63 13.86 -3.77
CA LEU A 81 27.83 14.17 -2.96
C LEU A 81 28.34 12.95 -2.17
N SER A 82 29.64 12.98 -1.90
CA SER A 82 30.55 11.91 -1.49
C SER A 82 30.86 11.89 0.00
N SER A 83 31.24 10.70 0.48
CA SER A 83 32.18 10.42 1.58
C SER A 83 31.87 10.96 2.97
N LEU A 84 31.44 10.09 3.89
CA LEU A 84 31.90 10.09 5.28
C LEU A 84 31.96 8.64 5.82
N GLU A 85 33.13 8.28 6.33
CA GLU A 85 33.42 7.11 7.16
C GLU A 85 32.81 7.34 8.54
N GLU A 86 32.27 6.31 9.22
CA GLU A 86 32.34 6.15 10.69
C GLU A 86 32.09 4.68 11.07
N GLU A 87 32.56 4.36 12.27
CA GLU A 87 33.09 3.09 12.77
C GLU A 87 32.03 2.14 13.37
N ASP A 88 32.40 0.85 13.45
CA ASP A 88 31.67 -0.21 14.15
C ASP A 88 31.72 0.04 15.66
N ASP A 89 30.56 0.03 16.34
CA ASP A 89 30.49 -0.39 17.73
C ASP A 89 29.17 -1.08 18.07
N ASP A 90 29.30 -2.10 18.91
CA ASP A 90 28.33 -3.16 19.21
C ASP A 90 27.19 -2.74 20.17
N LEU A 91 26.08 -3.49 20.06
CA LEU A 91 25.07 -3.76 21.10
C LEU A 91 24.11 -2.64 21.53
N HIS A 92 22.99 -2.50 20.81
CA HIS A 92 21.67 -2.22 21.41
C HIS A 92 20.53 -2.72 20.50
N SER A 93 19.49 -3.30 21.11
CA SER A 93 18.31 -3.90 20.46
C SER A 93 17.37 -2.88 19.80
N SER A 94 17.89 -2.11 18.85
CA SER A 94 17.09 -1.13 18.10
C SER A 94 16.50 -1.78 16.84
N VAL A 95 15.17 -1.76 16.78
CA VAL A 95 14.32 -2.08 15.61
C VAL A 95 14.56 -1.08 14.45
N GLY A 96 15.42 -0.08 14.68
CA GLY A 96 15.71 1.03 13.79
C GLY A 96 16.42 0.74 12.47
N ASN A 97 17.20 -0.34 12.37
CA ASN A 97 18.03 -0.57 11.18
C ASN A 97 17.39 -1.55 10.18
N VAL A 98 16.08 -1.81 10.27
CA VAL A 98 15.40 -2.90 9.54
C VAL A 98 14.90 -2.47 8.15
N PHE A 99 14.83 -1.18 7.86
CA PHE A 99 14.14 -0.63 6.69
C PHE A 99 15.04 0.07 5.67
N TYR A 100 16.33 -0.27 5.57
CA TYR A 100 17.19 0.34 4.55
C TYR A 100 16.90 -0.21 3.14
N PRO A 101 16.69 0.64 2.11
CA PRO A 101 16.72 0.20 0.72
C PRO A 101 18.14 -0.13 0.28
N LEU A 102 18.27 -1.08 -0.65
CA LEU A 102 19.53 -1.35 -1.33
C LEU A 102 19.69 -0.41 -2.55
N GLN A 103 20.89 0.15 -2.72
CA GLN A 103 21.20 1.10 -3.79
C GLN A 103 21.21 0.43 -5.19
N PRO A 104 20.78 1.13 -6.26
CA PRO A 104 20.86 0.63 -7.63
C PRO A 104 22.32 0.53 -8.15
N CYS A 105 22.66 -0.62 -8.71
CA CYS A 105 23.98 -0.89 -9.32
C CYS A 105 24.04 -0.28 -10.74
N LYS A 106 25.05 0.57 -11.02
CA LYS A 106 25.29 1.14 -12.37
C LYS A 106 25.77 0.05 -13.34
N ARG A 107 24.93 -0.40 -14.27
CA ARG A 107 25.38 -1.23 -15.41
C ARG A 107 25.98 -0.33 -16.49
N LYS A 108 27.23 -0.61 -16.87
CA LYS A 108 27.81 -0.14 -18.15
C LYS A 108 27.26 -1.05 -19.25
N ILE A 109 26.50 -0.48 -20.18
CA ILE A 109 26.13 -1.13 -21.43
C ILE A 109 27.38 -1.15 -22.32
N ARG A 110 27.76 -2.33 -22.79
CA ARG A 110 28.54 -2.51 -24.02
C ARG A 110 27.69 -3.38 -24.93
N ASP A 111 27.24 -2.78 -26.01
CA ASP A 111 26.59 -3.45 -27.13
C ASP A 111 27.61 -4.33 -27.87
N ASP A 112 27.18 -5.49 -28.34
CA ASP A 112 27.56 -6.08 -29.63
C ASP A 112 26.65 -7.29 -29.96
N PRO A 113 26.47 -7.65 -31.25
CA PRO A 113 25.18 -8.07 -31.80
C PRO A 113 24.98 -9.58 -31.97
N VAL A 114 23.70 -9.91 -32.19
CA VAL A 114 23.09 -11.22 -32.45
C VAL A 114 23.56 -11.87 -33.75
N GLU A 115 23.81 -13.19 -33.73
CA GLU A 115 23.66 -14.08 -34.89
C GLU A 115 22.57 -15.11 -34.62
N VAL A 116 21.55 -15.12 -35.48
CA VAL A 116 20.50 -16.14 -35.57
C VAL A 116 20.98 -17.21 -36.55
N LYS A 117 20.89 -18.49 -36.17
CA LYS A 117 20.85 -19.59 -37.12
C LYS A 117 19.63 -20.46 -36.84
N ASP A 118 18.72 -20.42 -37.81
CA ASP A 118 17.73 -21.47 -38.07
C ASP A 118 18.47 -22.77 -38.42
N ASP A 119 17.97 -23.89 -37.92
CA ASP A 119 17.92 -25.13 -38.70
C ASP A 119 16.84 -26.07 -38.14
N CYS A 120 15.95 -26.46 -39.04
CA CYS A 120 14.86 -27.39 -38.86
C CYS A 120 15.21 -28.70 -39.59
N ILE A 121 15.20 -29.84 -38.90
CA ILE A 121 15.13 -31.17 -39.52
C ILE A 121 14.16 -32.07 -38.75
N ALA A 122 13.38 -32.83 -39.53
CA ALA A 122 12.20 -33.60 -39.18
C ALA A 122 12.47 -34.98 -38.53
N SER A 123 11.38 -35.47 -37.95
CA SER A 123 10.96 -36.81 -37.47
C SER A 123 11.78 -38.05 -37.85
N ASP A 124 11.96 -38.98 -36.88
CA ASP A 124 11.28 -40.29 -36.90
C ASP A 124 11.48 -41.18 -35.64
N VAL A 125 10.35 -41.80 -35.23
CA VAL A 125 10.14 -43.19 -34.74
C VAL A 125 10.65 -43.68 -33.35
N LEU A 126 9.66 -43.87 -32.46
CA LEU A 126 9.37 -44.98 -31.50
C LEU A 126 10.49 -45.67 -30.67
N ARG A 127 10.31 -45.64 -29.34
CA ARG A 127 10.12 -46.85 -28.49
C ARG A 127 9.61 -46.48 -27.10
N GLY A 128 8.46 -47.02 -26.73
CA GLY A 128 7.86 -46.86 -25.41
C GLY A 128 8.41 -47.82 -24.36
N VAL A 129 8.33 -47.43 -23.08
CA VAL A 129 8.30 -48.33 -21.93
C VAL A 129 7.29 -47.78 -20.92
N LYS A 130 6.34 -48.65 -20.53
CA LYS A 130 5.32 -48.47 -19.51
C LYS A 130 5.86 -48.85 -18.12
N SER A 131 5.39 -48.15 -17.07
CA SER A 131 5.06 -48.67 -15.70
C SER A 131 5.16 -47.54 -14.68
N ALA A 132 4.36 -47.43 -13.63
CA ALA A 132 3.17 -48.15 -13.18
C ALA A 132 2.49 -47.29 -12.12
N ASN A 133 1.16 -47.37 -12.06
CA ASN A 133 0.30 -46.75 -11.07
C ASN A 133 0.56 -47.28 -9.66
N LYS A 134 0.48 -46.41 -8.65
CA LYS A 134 0.15 -46.82 -7.27
C LYS A 134 -0.93 -45.89 -6.73
N ALA A 135 -2.18 -46.30 -6.94
CA ALA A 135 -3.36 -45.71 -6.32
C ALA A 135 -3.39 -46.11 -4.83
N ALA A 136 -3.44 -45.12 -3.95
CA ALA A 136 -3.77 -45.32 -2.55
C ALA A 136 -5.26 -44.98 -2.36
N LEU A 137 -6.02 -45.98 -1.95
CA LEU A 137 -7.41 -45.89 -1.51
C LEU A 137 -7.48 -45.02 -0.25
N VAL A 138 -8.25 -43.93 -0.31
CA VAL A 138 -8.79 -43.28 0.89
C VAL A 138 -10.31 -43.28 0.71
N SER A 139 -10.96 -43.86 1.70
CA SER A 139 -12.41 -44.01 1.84
C SER A 139 -13.11 -42.66 1.76
N ASP A 140 -14.03 -42.56 0.81
CA ASP A 140 -14.99 -41.49 0.64
C ASP A 140 -16.06 -41.62 1.72
N GLU A 141 -15.88 -40.92 2.85
CA GLU A 141 -16.99 -40.64 3.76
C GLU A 141 -17.77 -39.45 3.19
N THR A 142 -18.81 -39.78 2.45
CA THR A 142 -19.77 -38.85 1.88
C THR A 142 -20.55 -38.14 2.99
N TYR A 143 -19.97 -37.09 3.57
CA TYR A 143 -20.76 -36.09 4.28
C TYR A 143 -21.59 -35.34 3.24
N SER A 144 -22.89 -35.64 3.18
CA SER A 144 -23.87 -34.84 2.46
C SER A 144 -24.00 -33.46 3.13
N GLY A 145 -22.99 -32.61 2.95
CA GLY A 145 -23.00 -31.23 3.39
C GLY A 145 -24.02 -30.48 2.56
N LYS A 146 -25.00 -29.84 3.22
CA LYS A 146 -25.66 -28.71 2.59
C LYS A 146 -24.56 -27.69 2.29
N ASP A 147 -24.28 -27.45 1.01
CA ASP A 147 -23.42 -26.34 0.58
C ASP A 147 -24.09 -25.04 1.05
N PHE A 148 -23.72 -24.60 2.25
CA PHE A 148 -24.07 -23.26 2.70
C PHE A 148 -23.30 -22.30 1.80
N ALA A 149 -23.99 -21.30 1.26
CA ALA A 149 -23.32 -20.23 0.52
C ALA A 149 -22.21 -19.63 1.39
N THR A 150 -20.98 -19.63 0.90
CA THR A 150 -19.82 -19.04 1.59
C THR A 150 -19.35 -17.81 0.83
N TRP A 151 -18.79 -16.84 1.55
CA TRP A 151 -18.15 -15.68 0.94
C TRP A 151 -16.72 -15.55 1.39
N LYS A 152 -15.84 -15.17 0.45
CA LYS A 152 -14.40 -15.05 0.66
C LYS A 152 -13.96 -13.60 0.57
N ILE A 153 -13.21 -13.16 1.57
CA ILE A 153 -12.62 -11.82 1.63
C ILE A 153 -11.10 -11.98 1.66
N LEU A 154 -10.41 -11.38 0.69
CA LEU A 154 -8.95 -11.37 0.60
C LEU A 154 -8.40 -10.04 1.14
N SER A 155 -7.39 -10.10 2.00
CA SER A 155 -6.53 -8.96 2.35
C SER A 155 -5.10 -9.23 1.90
N TYR A 156 -4.46 -8.27 1.24
CA TYR A 156 -3.07 -8.45 0.77
C TYR A 156 -2.32 -7.11 0.59
N ASN A 157 -1.24 -6.88 1.35
CA ASN A 157 -0.23 -5.87 1.01
C ASN A 157 0.57 -6.34 -0.22
N VAL A 158 0.49 -5.60 -1.34
CA VAL A 158 1.07 -6.02 -2.63
C VAL A 158 2.53 -5.65 -2.81
N TRP A 159 3.10 -4.94 -1.84
CA TRP A 159 4.45 -4.41 -1.84
C TRP A 159 4.73 -3.45 -3.00
N PHE A 160 4.69 -2.16 -2.72
CA PHE A 160 4.98 -1.04 -3.63
C PHE A 160 6.41 -0.98 -4.21
N ARG A 161 7.26 -1.99 -3.98
CA ARG A 161 8.63 -2.02 -4.50
C ARG A 161 8.66 -2.36 -5.99
N GLU A 162 8.47 -1.34 -6.83
CA GLU A 162 8.28 -1.47 -8.28
C GLU A 162 9.53 -1.93 -9.04
N ASP A 163 10.73 -1.70 -8.51
CA ASP A 163 12.01 -2.07 -9.15
C ASP A 163 12.29 -3.58 -9.14
N LEU A 164 11.51 -4.36 -8.39
CA LEU A 164 11.67 -5.81 -8.25
C LEU A 164 10.54 -6.56 -8.95
N GLU A 165 10.77 -6.96 -10.21
CA GLU A 165 9.93 -7.87 -11.02
C GLU A 165 8.41 -7.58 -10.94
N MET A 166 8.02 -6.31 -10.83
CA MET A 166 6.65 -5.88 -10.52
C MET A 166 5.58 -6.56 -11.38
N HIS A 167 5.73 -6.57 -12.70
CA HIS A 167 4.75 -7.20 -13.60
C HIS A 167 4.56 -8.70 -13.33
N LYS A 168 5.64 -9.43 -13.04
CA LYS A 168 5.56 -10.87 -12.74
C LYS A 168 4.97 -11.10 -11.35
N ARG A 169 5.32 -10.27 -10.37
CA ARG A 169 4.72 -10.30 -9.03
C ARG A 169 3.21 -10.05 -9.08
N MET A 170 2.78 -8.99 -9.77
CA MET A 170 1.36 -8.64 -9.92
C MET A 170 0.60 -9.69 -10.74
N LYS A 171 1.24 -10.30 -11.75
CA LYS A 171 0.66 -11.45 -12.45
C LYS A 171 0.44 -12.63 -11.49
N ALA A 172 1.42 -12.98 -10.67
CA ALA A 172 1.30 -14.07 -9.70
C ALA A 172 0.21 -13.80 -8.66
N LEU A 173 0.07 -12.56 -8.19
CA LEU A 173 -1.08 -12.14 -7.37
C LEU A 173 -2.40 -12.34 -8.13
N GLY A 174 -2.45 -11.97 -9.42
CA GLY A 174 -3.61 -12.21 -10.27
C GLY A 174 -3.97 -13.69 -10.47
N ASP A 175 -2.97 -14.58 -10.48
CA ASP A 175 -3.18 -16.03 -10.52
C ASP A 175 -3.77 -16.54 -9.19
N LEU A 176 -3.31 -16.02 -8.04
CA LEU A 176 -3.90 -16.32 -6.73
C LEU A 176 -5.35 -15.83 -6.61
N ILE A 177 -5.66 -14.64 -7.12
CA ILE A 177 -7.04 -14.10 -7.13
C ILE A 177 -7.96 -15.02 -7.94
N GLN A 178 -7.50 -15.50 -9.11
CA GLN A 178 -8.28 -16.43 -9.92
C GLN A 178 -8.48 -17.78 -9.23
N LEU A 179 -7.44 -18.29 -8.55
CA LEU A 179 -7.49 -19.56 -7.82
C LEU A 179 -8.49 -19.51 -6.65
N HIS A 180 -8.39 -18.49 -5.80
CA HIS A 180 -9.22 -18.40 -4.59
C HIS A 180 -10.60 -17.76 -4.86
N SER A 181 -10.73 -17.03 -5.97
CA SER A 181 -11.94 -16.35 -6.43
C SER A 181 -12.66 -15.57 -5.32
N PRO A 182 -11.97 -14.67 -4.59
CA PRO A 182 -12.59 -13.93 -3.49
C PRO A 182 -13.77 -13.06 -3.97
N ASP A 183 -14.77 -12.87 -3.11
CA ASP A 183 -15.93 -12.00 -3.35
C ASP A 183 -15.61 -10.54 -3.08
N LEU A 184 -14.72 -10.28 -2.11
CA LEU A 184 -14.12 -8.96 -1.87
C LEU A 184 -12.61 -9.07 -1.75
N ILE A 185 -11.89 -8.07 -2.22
CA ILE A 185 -10.44 -7.95 -2.10
C ILE A 185 -10.10 -6.59 -1.50
N CYS A 186 -9.15 -6.59 -0.58
CA CYS A 186 -8.63 -5.44 0.14
C CYS A 186 -7.11 -5.41 -0.03
N PHE A 187 -6.62 -4.53 -0.91
CA PHE A 187 -5.20 -4.34 -1.16
C PHE A 187 -4.65 -3.15 -0.39
N GLN A 188 -3.38 -3.25 0.01
CA GLN A 188 -2.56 -2.18 0.58
C GLN A 188 -1.32 -1.99 -0.31
N GLU A 189 -0.71 -0.81 -0.27
CA GLU A 189 0.48 -0.44 -1.07
C GLU A 189 0.29 -0.53 -2.59
N VAL A 190 -0.92 -0.27 -3.08
CA VAL A 190 -1.17 -0.18 -4.52
C VAL A 190 -0.63 1.15 -5.02
N THR A 191 0.29 1.11 -5.97
CA THR A 191 0.80 2.29 -6.69
C THR A 191 0.03 2.52 -7.99
N PRO A 192 0.17 3.69 -8.64
CA PRO A 192 -0.45 3.93 -9.96
C PRO A 192 -0.06 2.88 -11.02
N ASN A 193 1.21 2.43 -11.02
CA ASN A 193 1.67 1.42 -11.99
C ASN A 193 1.09 0.03 -11.68
N ILE A 194 1.01 -0.34 -10.40
CA ILE A 194 0.37 -1.60 -10.00
C ILE A 194 -1.12 -1.58 -10.35
N TYR A 195 -1.79 -0.44 -10.12
CA TYR A 195 -3.19 -0.24 -10.50
C TYR A 195 -3.41 -0.48 -12.00
N ASP A 196 -2.58 0.10 -12.86
CA ASP A 196 -2.66 -0.11 -14.32
C ASP A 196 -2.49 -1.59 -14.71
N ILE A 197 -1.54 -2.30 -14.09
CA ILE A 197 -1.35 -3.75 -14.31
C ILE A 197 -2.61 -4.53 -13.91
N PHE A 198 -3.21 -4.18 -12.77
CA PHE A 198 -4.45 -4.81 -12.32
C PHE A 198 -5.62 -4.53 -13.27
N GLN A 199 -5.78 -3.31 -13.76
CA GLN A 199 -6.83 -2.96 -14.72
C GLN A 199 -6.75 -3.77 -16.02
N GLN A 200 -5.54 -4.10 -16.47
CA GLN A 200 -5.30 -4.90 -17.67
C GLN A 200 -5.50 -6.40 -17.44
N SER A 201 -5.63 -6.83 -16.18
CA SER A 201 -5.76 -8.24 -15.83
C SER A 201 -7.16 -8.78 -16.14
N ARG A 202 -7.24 -10.05 -16.57
CA ARG A 202 -8.51 -10.69 -16.98
C ARG A 202 -9.55 -10.74 -15.86
N TRP A 203 -9.10 -10.90 -14.61
CA TRP A 203 -9.97 -10.98 -13.45
C TRP A 203 -10.61 -9.63 -13.08
N TRP A 204 -10.03 -8.50 -13.50
CA TRP A 204 -10.49 -7.15 -13.13
C TRP A 204 -11.97 -6.91 -13.43
N LYS A 205 -12.43 -7.34 -14.61
CA LYS A 205 -13.79 -7.10 -15.10
C LYS A 205 -14.88 -7.74 -14.23
N ALA A 206 -14.53 -8.70 -13.38
CA ALA A 206 -15.47 -9.33 -12.46
C ALA A 206 -15.73 -8.47 -11.21
N TYR A 207 -14.97 -7.40 -10.98
CA TYR A 207 -15.02 -6.61 -9.76
C TYR A 207 -15.38 -5.15 -10.03
N SER A 208 -16.20 -4.56 -9.17
CA SER A 208 -16.27 -3.11 -9.00
C SER A 208 -15.09 -2.64 -8.16
N CYS A 209 -14.52 -1.48 -8.49
CA CYS A 209 -13.35 -0.92 -7.80
C CYS A 209 -13.72 0.32 -6.98
N SER A 210 -13.14 0.46 -5.79
CA SER A 210 -13.29 1.63 -4.93
C SER A 210 -12.49 2.86 -5.39
N VAL A 211 -11.51 2.67 -6.27
CA VAL A 211 -10.57 3.72 -6.72
C VAL A 211 -10.82 4.04 -8.19
N SER A 212 -11.12 5.31 -8.48
CA SER A 212 -11.24 5.83 -9.84
C SER A 212 -9.86 6.02 -10.48
N ASN A 213 -9.82 6.09 -11.82
CA ASN A 213 -8.58 6.40 -12.55
C ASN A 213 -7.97 7.72 -12.07
N GLU A 214 -8.78 8.78 -11.95
CA GLU A 214 -8.30 10.08 -11.50
C GLU A 214 -7.64 10.00 -10.12
N MET A 215 -8.27 9.32 -9.16
CA MET A 215 -7.69 9.14 -7.82
C MET A 215 -6.40 8.34 -7.85
N ALA A 216 -6.35 7.25 -8.64
CA ALA A 216 -5.18 6.37 -8.69
C ALA A 216 -3.90 7.11 -9.08
N PHE A 217 -3.95 8.07 -10.00
CA PHE A 217 -2.78 8.79 -10.50
C PHE A 217 -2.41 10.07 -9.73
N THR A 218 -3.13 10.39 -8.64
CA THR A 218 -2.83 11.57 -7.80
C THR A 218 -2.01 11.24 -6.55
N ARG A 219 -1.85 9.96 -6.21
CA ARG A 219 -1.23 9.50 -4.96
C ARG A 219 -0.06 8.55 -5.25
N PRO A 220 0.99 8.55 -4.41
CA PRO A 220 2.13 7.65 -4.60
C PRO A 220 1.76 6.18 -4.37
N TYR A 221 0.90 5.91 -3.39
CA TYR A 221 0.27 4.62 -3.16
C TYR A 221 -1.04 4.80 -2.36
N PHE A 222 -1.87 3.77 -2.32
CA PHE A 222 -3.17 3.78 -1.66
C PHE A 222 -3.67 2.37 -1.31
N CYS A 223 -4.72 2.31 -0.49
CA CYS A 223 -5.51 1.10 -0.31
C CYS A 223 -6.58 1.00 -1.42
N MET A 224 -6.89 -0.21 -1.86
CA MET A 224 -7.86 -0.43 -2.94
C MET A 224 -8.78 -1.60 -2.59
N GLN A 225 -10.09 -1.41 -2.71
CA GLN A 225 -11.08 -2.46 -2.51
C GLN A 225 -11.75 -2.83 -3.84
N LEU A 226 -11.96 -4.13 -4.02
CA LEU A 226 -12.62 -4.69 -5.20
C LEU A 226 -13.74 -5.63 -4.74
N SER A 227 -14.90 -5.58 -5.38
CA SER A 227 -16.07 -6.38 -4.99
C SER A 227 -16.75 -7.04 -6.19
N LYS A 228 -17.06 -8.34 -6.08
CA LYS A 228 -18.03 -9.03 -6.95
C LYS A 228 -19.47 -8.81 -6.50
N LEU A 229 -19.65 -8.48 -5.21
CA LEU A 229 -20.96 -8.28 -4.60
C LEU A 229 -21.49 -6.87 -4.90
N PRO A 230 -22.82 -6.67 -4.90
CA PRO A 230 -23.42 -5.34 -4.99
C PRO A 230 -22.87 -4.40 -3.92
N VAL A 231 -22.27 -3.31 -4.38
CA VAL A 231 -21.73 -2.26 -3.51
C VAL A 231 -22.72 -1.12 -3.45
N LYS A 232 -23.12 -0.76 -2.24
CA LYS A 232 -23.96 0.41 -2.00
C LYS A 232 -23.13 1.68 -1.99
N ALA A 233 -21.97 1.66 -1.32
CA ALA A 233 -21.05 2.78 -1.25
C ALA A 233 -19.62 2.32 -0.99
N TYR A 234 -18.68 3.09 -1.54
CA TYR A 234 -17.30 3.14 -1.06
C TYR A 234 -17.07 4.48 -0.38
N SER A 235 -16.33 4.47 0.73
CA SER A 235 -15.89 5.70 1.40
C SER A 235 -14.45 5.56 1.88
N CYS A 236 -13.79 6.70 2.05
CA CYS A 236 -12.43 6.76 2.51
C CYS A 236 -12.28 7.85 3.56
N ILE A 237 -11.75 7.49 4.73
CA ILE A 237 -11.64 8.36 5.89
C ILE A 237 -10.16 8.51 6.23
N PRO A 238 -9.53 9.67 5.93
CA PRO A 238 -8.13 9.90 6.27
C PRO A 238 -7.90 9.94 7.77
N PHE A 239 -6.82 9.33 8.24
CA PHE A 239 -6.41 9.49 9.64
C PHE A 239 -5.66 10.79 9.82
N ILE A 240 -6.20 11.68 10.65
CA ILE A 240 -5.65 13.03 10.86
C ILE A 240 -4.24 12.99 11.44
N ASN A 241 -3.93 11.96 12.24
CA ASN A 241 -2.62 11.78 12.86
C ASN A 241 -1.60 11.07 11.96
N SER A 242 -1.93 10.79 10.70
CA SER A 242 -1.03 10.05 9.82
C SER A 242 0.06 10.92 9.21
N ALA A 243 1.30 10.41 9.26
CA ALA A 243 2.45 11.00 8.56
C ALA A 243 2.65 10.39 7.16
N MET A 244 2.02 9.25 6.88
CA MET A 244 2.19 8.45 5.68
C MET A 244 0.92 8.38 4.81
N GLY A 245 -0.02 9.31 5.02
CA GLY A 245 -1.27 9.38 4.25
C GLY A 245 -2.18 8.16 4.44
N ARG A 246 -2.20 7.59 5.65
CA ARG A 246 -3.01 6.42 6.00
C ARG A 246 -4.49 6.80 6.13
N GLU A 247 -5.35 5.85 5.83
CA GLU A 247 -6.79 6.05 5.77
C GLU A 247 -7.54 4.74 6.03
N LEU A 248 -8.79 4.86 6.45
CA LEU A 248 -9.75 3.76 6.51
C LEU A 248 -10.60 3.76 5.24
N CYS A 249 -10.42 2.75 4.39
CA CYS A 249 -11.31 2.50 3.25
C CYS A 249 -12.44 1.58 3.70
N VAL A 250 -13.68 1.93 3.36
CA VAL A 250 -14.88 1.18 3.74
C VAL A 250 -15.72 0.87 2.52
N ALA A 251 -16.09 -0.39 2.36
CA ALA A 251 -17.06 -0.87 1.40
C ALA A 251 -18.35 -1.30 2.13
N GLU A 252 -19.46 -0.66 1.80
CA GLU A 252 -20.80 -1.11 2.18
C GLU A 252 -21.33 -2.07 1.11
N VAL A 253 -21.42 -3.36 1.42
CA VAL A 253 -21.88 -4.37 0.46
C VAL A 253 -23.13 -5.09 0.94
N GLU A 254 -23.92 -5.58 -0.02
CA GLU A 254 -25.08 -6.42 0.25
C GLU A 254 -24.78 -7.86 -0.20
N VAL A 255 -24.59 -8.75 0.77
CA VAL A 255 -24.14 -10.13 0.53
C VAL A 255 -25.29 -11.00 0.00
N LYS A 256 -26.49 -10.74 0.52
CA LYS A 256 -27.80 -11.20 0.03
C LYS A 256 -28.80 -10.09 0.32
N LYS A 257 -29.96 -10.12 -0.35
CA LYS A 257 -31.03 -9.15 -0.10
C LYS A 257 -31.36 -9.04 1.40
N GLY A 258 -31.17 -7.86 1.97
CA GLY A 258 -31.39 -7.58 3.40
C GLY A 258 -30.27 -8.02 4.34
N MET A 259 -29.12 -8.48 3.83
CA MET A 259 -27.95 -8.89 4.60
C MET A 259 -26.75 -7.96 4.31
N PRO A 260 -26.71 -6.76 4.91
CA PRO A 260 -25.61 -5.82 4.74
C PRO A 260 -24.35 -6.33 5.47
N LEU A 261 -23.20 -6.08 4.86
CA LEU A 261 -21.88 -6.33 5.42
C LEU A 261 -20.99 -5.12 5.17
N ILE A 262 -20.33 -4.66 6.22
CA ILE A 262 -19.27 -3.66 6.11
C ILE A 262 -17.93 -4.38 6.02
N VAL A 263 -17.17 -4.10 4.96
CA VAL A 263 -15.77 -4.55 4.85
C VAL A 263 -14.88 -3.33 4.75
N ALA A 264 -14.04 -3.16 5.76
CA ALA A 264 -13.09 -2.07 5.84
C ALA A 264 -11.66 -2.59 5.71
N THR A 265 -10.81 -1.79 5.07
CA THR A 265 -9.37 -2.03 4.99
C THR A 265 -8.59 -0.80 5.38
N SER A 266 -7.42 -1.01 5.98
CA SER A 266 -6.44 0.03 6.21
C SER A 266 -5.03 -0.49 6.00
N HIS A 267 -4.09 0.43 5.85
CA HIS A 267 -2.68 0.19 6.08
C HIS A 267 -2.27 1.14 7.21
N LEU A 268 -2.27 0.67 8.46
CA LEU A 268 -2.00 1.51 9.63
C LEU A 268 -0.55 1.99 9.64
N GLU A 269 -0.26 3.05 10.41
CA GLU A 269 1.05 3.71 10.46
C GLU A 269 2.18 2.70 10.66
N SER A 270 3.12 2.64 9.71
CA SER A 270 4.24 1.70 9.75
C SER A 270 5.34 2.20 10.68
N PRO A 271 6.14 1.30 11.29
CA PRO A 271 7.44 1.68 11.80
C PRO A 271 8.30 2.23 10.64
N CYS A 272 8.84 3.44 10.78
CA CYS A 272 9.70 4.05 9.77
C CYS A 272 10.90 4.69 10.45
N PRO A 273 11.85 3.87 10.94
CA PRO A 273 13.06 4.40 11.53
C PRO A 273 13.91 5.07 10.45
N ALA A 274 14.09 6.37 10.61
CA ALA A 274 14.78 7.23 9.66
C ALA A 274 15.65 8.25 10.41
N PRO A 275 16.65 8.86 9.74
CA PRO A 275 17.42 9.95 10.31
C PRO A 275 16.53 11.05 10.92
N PRO A 276 16.97 11.73 11.98
CA PRO A 276 18.26 11.55 12.65
C PRO A 276 18.25 10.47 13.74
N LYS A 277 17.08 10.05 14.22
CA LYS A 277 16.97 9.22 15.44
C LYS A 277 16.92 7.72 15.19
N TRP A 278 16.47 7.30 14.00
CA TRP A 278 16.34 5.88 13.62
C TRP A 278 15.44 5.07 14.57
N ASP A 279 14.51 5.69 15.28
CA ASP A 279 13.68 5.05 16.31
C ASP A 279 12.17 5.32 16.15
N GLN A 280 11.75 5.92 15.02
CA GLN A 280 10.35 6.31 14.78
C GLN A 280 9.47 5.08 14.49
N MET A 281 8.86 4.53 15.54
CA MET A 281 8.03 3.32 15.49
C MET A 281 6.53 3.58 15.28
N TYR A 282 6.08 4.83 15.40
CA TYR A 282 4.70 5.29 15.20
C TYR A 282 3.63 4.47 15.95
N SER A 283 3.99 3.93 17.12
CA SER A 283 3.11 3.05 17.90
C SER A 283 1.85 3.76 18.39
N LYS A 284 2.01 5.00 18.90
CA LYS A 284 0.89 5.80 19.38
C LYS A 284 -0.10 6.10 18.25
N GLU A 285 0.41 6.54 17.11
CA GLU A 285 -0.38 6.89 15.93
C GLU A 285 -1.17 5.68 15.45
N ARG A 286 -0.50 4.53 15.27
CA ARG A 286 -1.11 3.27 14.86
C ARG A 286 -2.18 2.78 15.83
N VAL A 287 -1.95 2.89 17.15
CA VAL A 287 -2.94 2.51 18.17
C VAL A 287 -4.17 3.43 18.10
N ASP A 288 -3.97 4.74 17.98
CA ASP A 288 -5.05 5.72 17.86
C ASP A 288 -5.88 5.48 16.58
N GLN A 289 -5.23 5.18 15.45
CA GLN A 289 -5.88 4.84 14.18
C GLN A 289 -6.74 3.57 14.27
N ALA A 290 -6.21 2.52 14.92
CA ALA A 290 -6.96 1.28 15.11
C ALA A 290 -8.22 1.50 15.96
N LYS A 291 -8.12 2.30 17.03
CA LYS A 291 -9.27 2.67 17.87
C LYS A 291 -10.30 3.49 17.09
N GLU A 292 -9.84 4.51 16.36
CA GLU A 292 -10.70 5.34 15.53
C GLU A 292 -11.48 4.50 14.51
N ALA A 293 -10.79 3.59 13.82
CA ALA A 293 -11.43 2.68 12.87
C ALA A 293 -12.48 1.78 13.53
N LEU A 294 -12.15 1.14 14.65
CA LEU A 294 -13.08 0.27 15.37
C LEU A 294 -14.28 1.05 15.94
N ASP A 295 -14.08 2.28 16.40
CA ASP A 295 -15.16 3.15 16.90
C ASP A 295 -16.14 3.56 15.80
N ILE A 296 -15.67 3.73 14.57
CA ILE A 296 -16.51 3.95 13.39
C ILE A 296 -17.28 2.67 13.05
N LEU A 297 -16.59 1.53 13.00
CA LEU A 297 -17.14 0.29 12.46
C LEU A 297 -18.08 -0.44 13.43
N LYS A 298 -17.88 -0.32 14.75
CA LYS A 298 -18.69 -1.00 15.79
C LYS A 298 -20.18 -0.66 15.76
N LYS A 299 -20.57 0.40 15.04
CA LYS A 299 -21.97 0.80 14.85
C LYS A 299 -22.74 -0.18 13.95
N ASN A 300 -22.04 -1.08 13.26
CA ASN A 300 -22.63 -1.99 12.29
C ASN A 300 -22.71 -3.42 12.87
N PRO A 301 -23.81 -4.15 12.64
CA PRO A 301 -24.01 -5.49 13.18
C PRO A 301 -23.10 -6.54 12.51
N ASN A 302 -22.77 -6.34 11.23
CA ASN A 302 -21.83 -7.17 10.48
C ASN A 302 -20.73 -6.30 9.91
N ALA A 303 -19.55 -6.36 10.52
CA ALA A 303 -18.38 -5.61 10.13
C ALA A 303 -17.12 -6.48 10.16
N ILE A 304 -16.29 -6.31 9.13
CA ILE A 304 -14.96 -6.89 9.00
C ILE A 304 -13.99 -5.74 8.83
N PHE A 305 -12.96 -5.68 9.67
CA PHE A 305 -11.82 -4.80 9.50
C PHE A 305 -10.56 -5.62 9.22
N CYS A 306 -9.91 -5.34 8.10
CA CYS A 306 -8.76 -6.09 7.63
C CYS A 306 -7.67 -5.18 7.04
N GLY A 307 -6.57 -5.79 6.61
CA GLY A 307 -5.43 -5.06 6.05
C GLY A 307 -4.15 -5.24 6.84
N ASP A 308 -3.13 -4.52 6.39
CA ASP A 308 -1.85 -4.42 7.07
C ASP A 308 -1.97 -3.49 8.27
N MET A 309 -2.10 -4.09 9.45
CA MET A 309 -2.25 -3.35 10.69
C MET A 309 -0.90 -2.85 11.23
N ASN A 310 0.23 -3.22 10.62
CA ASN A 310 1.58 -2.97 11.14
C ASN A 310 1.78 -3.32 12.63
N TRP A 311 0.92 -4.20 13.17
CA TRP A 311 0.74 -4.32 14.60
C TRP A 311 1.82 -5.16 15.25
N ASN A 312 2.40 -4.64 16.32
CA ASN A 312 3.38 -5.32 17.12
C ASN A 312 2.89 -5.45 18.56
N ASP A 313 2.42 -6.64 18.93
CA ASP A 313 1.79 -6.89 20.24
C ASP A 313 2.69 -6.52 21.43
N LYS A 314 4.03 -6.51 21.25
CA LYS A 314 4.97 -6.10 22.30
C LYS A 314 5.03 -4.59 22.52
N SER A 315 4.97 -3.79 21.46
CA SER A 315 5.10 -2.33 21.56
C SER A 315 3.76 -1.61 21.60
N ASP A 316 2.77 -2.16 20.88
CA ASP A 316 1.46 -1.53 20.68
C ASP A 316 0.43 -2.07 21.68
N GLY A 317 0.79 -3.16 22.38
CA GLY A 317 -0.08 -3.87 23.31
C GLY A 317 -1.11 -4.74 22.62
N GLN A 318 -2.16 -5.07 23.36
CA GLN A 318 -3.28 -5.83 22.83
C GLN A 318 -4.05 -5.00 21.80
N PHE A 319 -4.41 -5.62 20.67
CA PHE A 319 -5.23 -4.98 19.66
C PHE A 319 -6.57 -4.54 20.29
N PRO A 320 -7.02 -3.29 20.10
CA PRO A 320 -8.10 -2.68 20.88
C PRO A 320 -9.51 -3.13 20.43
N LEU A 321 -9.76 -4.44 20.45
CA LEU A 321 -11.03 -5.04 20.04
C LEU A 321 -12.17 -4.61 20.99
N PRO A 322 -13.26 -4.02 20.47
CA PRO A 322 -14.48 -3.81 21.25
C PRO A 322 -15.15 -5.12 21.63
N ASP A 323 -16.08 -5.06 22.58
CA ASP A 323 -16.91 -6.22 22.95
C ASP A 323 -17.64 -6.78 21.72
N GLY A 324 -17.65 -8.12 21.61
CA GLY A 324 -18.23 -8.84 20.47
C GLY A 324 -17.33 -8.94 19.24
N TRP A 325 -16.21 -8.20 19.19
CA TRP A 325 -15.23 -8.36 18.12
C TRP A 325 -14.26 -9.50 18.41
N THR A 326 -13.83 -10.19 17.36
CA THR A 326 -12.90 -11.32 17.41
C THR A 326 -11.80 -11.16 16.37
N ASP A 327 -10.60 -11.66 16.67
CA ASP A 327 -9.52 -11.82 15.69
C ASP A 327 -9.68 -13.18 15.02
N ALA A 328 -9.93 -13.18 13.70
CA ALA A 328 -10.29 -14.39 12.96
C ALA A 328 -9.18 -15.45 12.98
N TRP A 329 -7.91 -15.03 12.93
CA TRP A 329 -6.78 -15.96 13.00
C TRP A 329 -6.69 -16.56 14.40
N ALA A 330 -6.74 -15.73 15.44
CA ALA A 330 -6.68 -16.20 16.82
C ALA A 330 -7.82 -17.16 17.17
N GLN A 331 -9.03 -16.91 16.63
CA GLN A 331 -10.20 -17.77 16.83
C GLN A 331 -10.05 -19.14 16.14
N LEU A 332 -9.67 -19.15 14.85
CA LEU A 332 -9.65 -20.39 14.06
C LEU A 332 -8.38 -21.20 14.21
N LYS A 333 -7.26 -20.56 14.53
CA LYS A 333 -5.91 -21.15 14.58
C LYS A 333 -5.24 -20.87 15.94
N PRO A 334 -5.88 -21.23 17.07
CA PRO A 334 -5.33 -20.97 18.39
C PRO A 334 -3.96 -21.66 18.55
N GLY A 335 -2.96 -20.90 18.96
CA GLY A 335 -1.58 -21.38 19.14
C GLY A 335 -0.71 -21.31 17.89
N GLU A 336 -1.26 -21.02 16.70
CA GLU A 336 -0.47 -20.73 15.51
C GLU A 336 -0.07 -19.26 15.45
N ASN A 337 1.19 -18.99 15.10
CA ASN A 337 1.73 -17.63 15.09
C ASN A 337 1.09 -16.70 14.04
N GLY A 338 0.67 -17.24 12.90
CA GLY A 338 0.09 -16.48 11.79
C GLY A 338 1.00 -15.38 11.24
N TRP A 339 2.31 -15.65 11.10
CA TRP A 339 3.23 -14.63 10.58
C TRP A 339 2.96 -14.34 9.10
N THR A 340 2.33 -13.20 8.83
CA THR A 340 2.05 -12.71 7.47
C THR A 340 3.25 -11.95 6.89
N TYR A 341 4.17 -11.49 7.75
CA TYR A 341 5.49 -10.99 7.36
C TYR A 341 6.56 -11.82 8.07
N ASP A 342 7.31 -12.62 7.31
CA ASP A 342 8.28 -13.55 7.88
C ASP A 342 9.55 -13.66 7.04
N THR A 343 10.65 -13.06 7.52
CA THR A 343 11.94 -13.09 6.81
C THR A 343 12.62 -14.46 6.83
N LYS A 344 12.10 -15.46 7.57
CA LYS A 344 12.62 -16.84 7.54
C LYS A 344 11.94 -17.69 6.47
N SER A 345 10.61 -17.67 6.41
CA SER A 345 9.85 -18.44 5.42
C SER A 345 9.86 -17.74 4.06
N ASN A 346 9.73 -16.41 4.02
CA ASN A 346 9.74 -15.66 2.77
C ASN A 346 11.18 -15.54 2.25
N LYS A 347 11.55 -16.47 1.36
CA LYS A 347 12.92 -16.57 0.84
C LYS A 347 13.36 -15.35 0.03
N MET A 348 12.41 -14.56 -0.48
CA MET A 348 12.72 -13.28 -1.14
C MET A 348 13.36 -12.28 -0.18
N LEU A 349 13.08 -12.39 1.12
CA LEU A 349 13.61 -11.50 2.17
C LEU A 349 14.92 -12.00 2.79
N THR A 350 15.44 -13.14 2.33
CA THR A 350 16.69 -13.72 2.84
C THR A 350 17.80 -12.67 2.91
N GLY A 351 18.57 -12.70 3.99
CA GLY A 351 19.65 -11.75 4.25
C GLY A 351 19.23 -10.52 5.03
N ASN A 352 17.92 -10.22 5.17
CA ASN A 352 17.40 -9.24 6.12
C ASN A 352 17.57 -9.74 7.57
N ARG A 353 17.43 -8.82 8.52
CA ARG A 353 17.31 -9.20 9.94
C ARG A 353 16.09 -10.08 10.14
N THR A 354 16.17 -10.98 11.12
CA THR A 354 15.04 -11.85 11.47
C THR A 354 13.88 -10.99 11.96
N LEU A 355 12.76 -11.05 11.25
CA LEU A 355 11.51 -10.39 11.62
C LEU A 355 10.37 -11.32 11.24
N GLN A 356 9.56 -11.68 12.23
CA GLN A 356 8.42 -12.57 12.08
C GLN A 356 7.25 -11.95 12.82
N LYS A 357 6.28 -11.44 12.08
CA LYS A 357 5.19 -10.59 12.59
C LYS A 357 3.87 -10.94 11.91
N ARG A 358 2.79 -10.80 12.67
CA ARG A 358 1.41 -10.90 12.18
C ARG A 358 0.87 -9.48 11.98
N LEU A 359 1.36 -8.87 10.90
CA LEU A 359 1.05 -7.49 10.54
C LEU A 359 -0.36 -7.41 9.96
N ASP A 360 -0.69 -8.33 9.07
CA ASP A 360 -1.99 -8.40 8.41
C ASP A 360 -2.98 -9.19 9.29
N ARG A 361 -4.17 -8.62 9.48
CA ARG A 361 -5.20 -9.21 10.37
C ARG A 361 -6.58 -9.12 9.75
N PHE A 362 -7.48 -9.98 10.22
CA PHE A 362 -8.91 -9.86 10.09
C PHE A 362 -9.51 -9.80 11.48
N VAL A 363 -10.19 -8.71 11.80
CA VAL A 363 -10.97 -8.58 13.04
C VAL A 363 -12.44 -8.35 12.66
N CYS A 364 -13.34 -9.05 13.33
CA CYS A 364 -14.71 -9.20 12.87
C CYS A 364 -15.71 -9.03 14.02
N ASN A 365 -16.84 -8.40 13.73
CA ASN A 365 -18.06 -8.46 14.53
C ASN A 365 -19.19 -8.89 13.58
N LEU A 366 -19.71 -10.10 13.75
CA LEU A 366 -20.65 -10.70 12.80
C LEU A 366 -21.84 -11.27 13.57
N HIS A 367 -23.01 -10.68 13.37
CA HIS A 367 -24.26 -11.12 13.99
C HIS A 367 -25.03 -12.13 13.12
N ASP A 368 -24.99 -11.96 11.80
CA ASP A 368 -25.74 -12.79 10.85
C ASP A 368 -24.84 -13.81 10.12
N PHE A 369 -23.53 -13.75 10.40
CA PHE A 369 -22.51 -14.61 9.81
C PHE A 369 -21.63 -15.22 10.88
N LYS A 370 -20.98 -16.33 10.53
CA LYS A 370 -19.88 -16.90 11.29
C LYS A 370 -18.64 -17.04 10.43
N ILE A 371 -17.48 -16.95 11.09
CA ILE A 371 -16.18 -17.22 10.47
C ILE A 371 -16.05 -18.73 10.30
N SER A 372 -15.92 -19.20 9.06
CA SER A 372 -15.84 -20.62 8.72
C SER A 372 -14.47 -21.08 8.25
N GLY A 373 -13.61 -20.14 7.82
CA GLY A 373 -12.24 -20.46 7.41
C GLY A 373 -11.33 -19.25 7.39
N ILE A 374 -10.02 -19.48 7.53
CA ILE A 374 -8.98 -18.50 7.26
C ILE A 374 -7.76 -19.22 6.70
N GLU A 375 -7.23 -18.72 5.60
CA GLU A 375 -6.10 -19.30 4.87
C GLU A 375 -5.03 -18.25 4.60
N MET A 376 -3.76 -18.64 4.71
CA MET A 376 -2.62 -17.83 4.29
C MET A 376 -2.18 -18.23 2.88
N ILE A 377 -1.96 -17.27 2.00
CA ILE A 377 -1.69 -17.49 0.57
C ILE A 377 -0.45 -16.71 0.10
N GLY A 378 0.07 -17.07 -1.08
CA GLY A 378 1.22 -16.38 -1.68
C GLY A 378 2.56 -16.73 -1.03
N MET A 379 2.65 -17.90 -0.40
CA MET A 379 3.86 -18.40 0.27
C MET A 379 4.88 -19.02 -0.69
N GLU A 380 4.46 -19.31 -1.93
CA GLU A 380 5.28 -19.97 -2.92
C GLU A 380 6.06 -18.99 -3.79
N ALA A 381 7.32 -19.33 -4.07
CA ALA A 381 8.14 -18.58 -5.01
C ALA A 381 7.59 -18.70 -6.44
N ILE A 382 7.70 -17.61 -7.19
CA ILE A 382 7.35 -17.58 -8.61
C ILE A 382 8.37 -18.43 -9.37
N GLN A 383 7.88 -19.48 -10.04
CA GLN A 383 8.73 -20.45 -10.70
C GLN A 383 9.66 -19.80 -11.74
N GLY A 384 10.95 -20.14 -11.67
CA GLY A 384 11.96 -19.64 -12.60
C GLY A 384 12.33 -18.17 -12.42
N LEU A 385 11.87 -17.51 -11.35
CA LEU A 385 12.11 -16.09 -11.12
C LEU A 385 13.02 -15.85 -9.90
N SER A 386 14.07 -15.07 -10.12
CA SER A 386 15.03 -14.70 -9.08
C SER A 386 15.52 -13.28 -9.26
N TYR A 387 15.97 -12.64 -8.19
CA TYR A 387 16.61 -11.32 -8.21
C TYR A 387 17.94 -11.34 -7.46
N CYS A 388 18.82 -10.40 -7.81
CA CYS A 388 20.10 -10.22 -7.14
C CYS A 388 19.97 -9.19 -6.01
N LYS A 389 20.38 -9.59 -4.80
CA LYS A 389 20.42 -8.75 -3.62
C LYS A 389 21.86 -8.53 -3.18
N GLU A 390 22.27 -7.28 -3.03
CA GLU A 390 23.57 -6.95 -2.43
C GLU A 390 23.45 -6.91 -0.91
N LYS A 391 24.38 -7.54 -0.21
CA LYS A 391 24.47 -7.53 1.25
C LYS A 391 25.88 -7.18 1.67
N LYS A 392 26.03 -6.11 2.45
CA LYS A 392 27.31 -5.76 3.08
C LYS A 392 27.51 -6.65 4.30
N VAL A 393 28.63 -7.37 4.35
CA VAL A 393 29.07 -8.18 5.49
C VAL A 393 30.54 -7.85 5.72
N LYS A 394 30.88 -7.27 6.88
CA LYS A 394 32.27 -6.97 7.29
C LYS A 394 33.13 -6.38 6.17
N LYS A 395 32.77 -5.17 5.71
CA LYS A 395 33.40 -4.40 4.62
C LYS A 395 33.35 -5.04 3.20
N GLU A 396 32.86 -6.26 3.04
CA GLU A 396 32.68 -6.90 1.74
C GLU A 396 31.22 -6.86 1.26
N VAL A 397 31.02 -6.71 -0.05
CA VAL A 397 29.69 -6.76 -0.68
C VAL A 397 29.47 -8.16 -1.23
N GLN A 398 28.58 -8.91 -0.60
CA GLN A 398 28.13 -10.21 -1.08
C GLN A 398 26.91 -10.04 -2.00
N LYS A 399 26.87 -10.75 -3.12
CA LYS A 399 25.70 -10.84 -4.00
C LYS A 399 24.96 -12.15 -3.73
N LEU A 400 23.69 -12.04 -3.35
CA LEU A 400 22.78 -13.17 -3.13
C LEU A 400 21.81 -13.25 -4.30
N VAL A 401 21.60 -14.45 -4.86
CA VAL A 401 20.53 -14.69 -5.82
C VAL A 401 19.37 -15.30 -5.06
N LEU A 402 18.24 -14.60 -5.00
CA LEU A 402 17.10 -14.95 -4.18
C LEU A 402 15.86 -15.16 -5.04
N PRO A 403 14.95 -16.08 -4.67
CA PRO A 403 13.69 -16.23 -5.38
C PRO A 403 12.83 -14.98 -5.23
N VAL A 404 11.89 -14.80 -6.15
CA VAL A 404 10.87 -13.75 -6.06
C VAL A 404 9.54 -14.37 -5.64
N LEU A 405 8.91 -13.78 -4.64
CA LEU A 405 7.55 -14.09 -4.22
C LEU A 405 6.59 -12.97 -4.68
N PRO A 406 5.27 -13.17 -4.64
CA PRO A 406 4.30 -12.15 -5.07
C PRO A 406 4.44 -10.84 -4.29
N SER A 407 4.72 -10.92 -2.99
CA SER A 407 4.91 -9.79 -2.08
C SER A 407 5.90 -10.17 -0.97
N ASP A 408 6.43 -9.19 -0.24
CA ASP A 408 7.13 -9.43 1.02
C ASP A 408 6.18 -9.86 2.15
N HIS A 409 4.87 -9.62 1.98
CA HIS A 409 3.79 -10.17 2.78
C HIS A 409 3.21 -11.46 2.17
N TYR A 410 2.56 -12.24 3.03
CA TYR A 410 1.60 -13.28 2.65
C TYR A 410 0.18 -12.73 2.75
N GLY A 411 -0.69 -13.13 1.82
CA GLY A 411 -2.09 -12.73 1.82
C GLY A 411 -2.91 -13.57 2.79
N LEU A 412 -4.05 -13.04 3.23
CA LEU A 412 -5.03 -13.76 4.04
C LEU A 412 -6.38 -13.82 3.33
N VAL A 413 -6.96 -15.02 3.24
CA VAL A 413 -8.33 -15.25 2.74
C VAL A 413 -9.21 -15.67 3.90
N LEU A 414 -10.13 -14.79 4.31
CA LEU A 414 -11.18 -15.08 5.27
C LEU A 414 -12.38 -15.69 4.54
N THR A 415 -12.95 -16.76 5.09
CA THR A 415 -14.23 -17.32 4.63
C THR A 415 -15.28 -17.16 5.71
N ILE A 416 -16.44 -16.64 5.33
CA ILE A 416 -17.62 -16.51 6.18
C ILE A 416 -18.80 -17.27 5.57
N CYS A 417 -19.73 -17.71 6.40
CA CYS A 417 -21.01 -18.26 5.98
C CYS A 417 -22.15 -17.76 6.89
N PRO A 418 -23.42 -17.92 6.50
CA PRO A 418 -24.54 -17.58 7.37
C PRO A 418 -24.43 -18.31 8.71
N GLN A 419 -24.83 -17.63 9.79
CA GLN A 419 -24.79 -18.18 11.15
C GLN A 419 -25.62 -19.46 11.29
#